data_AF-A0A1A2FNC8-F1
#
_entry.id   AF-A0A1A2FNC8-F1
#
_cell.length_a   1.000
_cell.length_b   1.000
_cell.length_c   1.000
_cell.angle_alpha   90.00
_cell.angle_beta   90.00
_cell.angle_gamma   90.00
#
_symmetry.space_group_name_H-M   'P 1'
#
loop_
_entity.id
_entity.type
_entity.pdbx_description
1 polymer ?
#
loop_
_entity_poly.entity_id
_entity_poly.type
_entity_poly.pdbx_seq_one_letter_code
_entity_poly.pdbx_strand_id
1 'polypeptide(L)'
;MRRFRRISTRCARIIGHSYDALTTPERLGLLERLEHETRRLPVPGHALINQLVQQATPAELGGRLPHVLADRLRITGCNAP
;
A
#
# COMPACT_ATOMS: atom_id res chain seq x y z
N MET A 1 13.97 -3.25 6.03
CA MET A 1 13.49 -4.21 5.01
C MET A 1 12.73 -5.44 5.54
N ARG A 2 13.21 -6.19 6.55
CA ARG A 2 12.54 -7.44 7.02
C ARG A 2 11.06 -7.28 7.44
N ARG A 3 10.66 -6.12 7.97
CA ARG A 3 9.25 -5.81 8.35
C ARG A 3 8.31 -5.73 7.13
N PHE A 4 8.74 -5.11 6.03
CA PHE A 4 7.95 -5.05 4.79
C PHE A 4 7.74 -6.43 4.15
N ARG A 5 8.76 -7.28 4.16
CA ARG A 5 8.63 -8.68 3.70
C ARG A 5 7.56 -9.45 4.48
N ARG A 6 7.46 -9.23 5.80
CA ARG A 6 6.42 -9.84 6.64
C ARG A 6 5.01 -9.32 6.33
N ILE A 7 4.87 -8.05 5.92
CA ILE A 7 3.59 -7.50 5.47
C ILE A 7 3.17 -8.20 4.18
N SER A 8 4.05 -8.30 3.19
CA SER A 8 3.77 -8.98 1.92
C SER A 8 3.29 -10.43 2.10
N THR A 9 3.98 -11.23 2.93
CA THR A 9 3.56 -12.61 3.20
C THR A 9 2.20 -12.70 3.91
N ARG A 10 1.88 -11.76 4.80
CA ARG A 10 0.57 -11.70 5.47
C ARG A 10 -0.54 -11.29 4.52
N CYS A 11 -0.31 -10.31 3.65
CA CYS A 11 -1.25 -9.90 2.62
C CYS A 11 -1.53 -11.07 1.65
N ALA A 12 -0.50 -11.79 1.21
CA ALA A 12 -0.67 -12.97 0.35
C ALA A 12 -1.56 -14.05 0.99
N ARG A 13 -1.40 -14.29 2.30
CA ARG A 13 -2.27 -15.22 3.04
C ARG A 13 -3.72 -14.76 3.12
N ILE A 14 -3.98 -13.46 3.25
CA ILE A 14 -5.33 -12.90 3.28
C ILE A 14 -5.97 -13.02 1.90
N ILE A 15 -5.22 -12.70 0.83
CA ILE A 15 -5.69 -12.80 -0.56
C ILE A 15 -6.06 -14.25 -0.92
N GLY A 16 -5.31 -15.24 -0.43
CA GLY A 16 -5.60 -16.66 -0.65
C GLY A 16 -6.54 -17.29 0.37
N HIS A 17 -7.20 -16.51 1.24
CA HIS A 17 -8.08 -17.06 2.27
C HIS A 17 -9.48 -17.35 1.72
N SER A 18 -10.04 -18.52 2.01
CA SER A 18 -11.45 -18.82 1.78
C SER A 18 -12.29 -18.32 2.96
N TYR A 19 -13.44 -17.73 2.65
CA TYR A 19 -14.42 -17.21 3.62
C TYR A 19 -15.71 -18.06 3.66
N ASP A 20 -15.71 -19.21 2.99
CA ASP A 20 -16.92 -20.00 2.71
C ASP A 20 -17.55 -20.58 3.98
N ALA A 21 -16.71 -20.93 4.96
CA ALA A 21 -17.13 -21.47 6.25
C ALA A 21 -17.67 -20.41 7.25
N LEU A 22 -17.58 -19.12 6.91
CA LEU A 22 -17.98 -18.04 7.81
C LEU A 22 -19.46 -17.69 7.70
N THR A 23 -20.06 -17.43 8.85
CA THR A 23 -21.37 -16.81 8.97
C THR A 23 -21.35 -15.34 8.55
N THR A 24 -22.52 -14.76 8.25
CA THR A 24 -22.62 -13.34 7.87
C THR A 24 -22.05 -12.37 8.92
N PRO A 25 -22.32 -12.52 10.23
CA PRO A 25 -21.71 -11.65 11.24
C PRO A 25 -20.17 -11.72 11.28
N GLU A 26 -19.61 -12.92 11.10
CA GLU A 26 -18.14 -13.10 11.06
C GLU A 26 -17.52 -12.42 9.84
N ARG A 27 -18.19 -12.49 8.68
CA ARG A 27 -17.75 -11.78 7.47
C ARG A 27 -17.75 -10.26 7.68
N LEU A 28 -18.79 -9.71 8.31
CA LEU A 28 -18.86 -8.28 8.62
C LEU A 28 -17.73 -7.85 9.56
N GLY A 29 -17.49 -8.60 10.64
CA GLY A 29 -16.39 -8.31 11.57
C GLY A 29 -15.00 -8.40 10.91
N LEU A 30 -14.80 -9.31 9.95
CA LEU A 30 -13.56 -9.35 9.17
C LEU A 30 -13.46 -8.17 8.20
N LEU A 31 -14.55 -7.77 7.55
CA LEU A 31 -14.58 -6.64 6.63
C LEU A 31 -14.23 -5.33 7.36
N GLU A 32 -14.81 -5.09 8.54
CA GLU A 32 -14.50 -3.93 9.38
C GLU A 32 -13.01 -3.86 9.74
N ARG A 33 -12.42 -5.00 10.10
CA ARG A 33 -10.99 -5.08 10.44
C ARG A 33 -10.10 -4.88 9.22
N LEU A 34 -10.46 -5.45 8.08
CA LEU A 34 -9.74 -5.24 6.82
C LEU A 34 -9.78 -3.75 6.46
N GLU A 35 -10.95 -3.13 6.51
CA GLU A 35 -11.12 -1.71 6.19
C GLU A 35 -10.35 -0.79 7.15
N HIS A 36 -10.35 -1.12 8.44
CA HIS A 36 -9.57 -0.37 9.42
C HIS A 36 -8.07 -0.39 9.09
N GLU A 37 -7.52 -1.56 8.73
CA GLU A 37 -6.11 -1.66 8.39
C GLU A 37 -5.79 -1.06 7.01
N THR A 38 -6.65 -1.24 6.00
CA THR A 38 -6.46 -0.64 4.66
C THR A 38 -6.40 0.87 4.73
N ARG A 39 -7.21 1.52 5.59
CA ARG A 39 -7.15 2.98 5.80
C ARG A 39 -5.88 3.46 6.48
N ARG A 40 -5.22 2.62 7.27
CA ARG A 40 -3.97 2.96 7.97
C ARG A 40 -2.73 2.79 7.10
N LEU A 41 -2.78 1.90 6.11
CA LEU A 41 -1.65 1.61 5.21
C LEU A 41 -1.16 2.80 4.35
N PRO A 42 -2.00 3.75 3.90
CA PRO A 42 -1.53 4.94 3.19
C PRO A 42 -0.60 5.85 4.02
N VAL A 43 -0.78 5.93 5.34
CA VAL A 43 -0.01 6.83 6.23
C VAL A 43 1.50 6.61 6.11
N PRO A 44 2.05 5.40 6.30
CA PRO A 44 3.48 5.17 6.11
C PRO A 44 3.94 5.37 4.66
N GLY A 45 3.06 5.17 3.67
CA GLY A 45 3.36 5.45 2.26
C GLY A 45 3.60 6.95 2.03
N HIS A 46 2.70 7.80 2.52
CA HIS A 46 2.85 9.26 2.45
C HIS A 46 4.11 9.75 3.19
N ALA A 47 4.40 9.18 4.37
CA ALA A 47 5.60 9.53 5.11
C ALA A 47 6.89 9.24 4.32
N LEU A 48 6.97 8.09 3.64
CA LEU A 48 8.11 7.74 2.79
C LEU A 48 8.22 8.65 1.56
N ILE A 49 7.10 8.97 0.91
CA ILE A 49 7.09 9.92 -0.21
C ILE A 49 7.58 11.30 0.25
N ASN A 50 7.09 11.79 1.38
CA ASN A 50 7.53 13.08 1.93
C ASN A 50 9.02 13.09 2.26
N GLN A 51 9.56 11.99 2.80
CA GLN A 51 11.01 11.86 3.01
C GLN A 51 11.79 11.94 1.70
N LEU A 52 11.33 11.26 0.64
CA LEU A 52 11.94 11.37 -0.69
C LEU A 52 11.86 12.80 -1.26
N VAL A 53 10.74 13.50 -1.06
CA VAL A 53 10.59 14.91 -1.46
C VAL A 53 11.62 15.81 -0.78
N GLN A 54 11.89 15.57 0.51
CA GLN A 54 12.78 16.43 1.31
C GLN A 54 14.26 16.09 1.17
N GLN A 55 14.59 14.82 0.90
CA GLN A 55 15.95 14.31 1.07
C GLN A 55 16.61 13.84 -0.21
N ALA A 56 15.84 13.41 -1.22
CA ALA A 56 16.41 12.82 -2.41
C ALA A 56 16.68 13.87 -3.49
N THR A 57 17.85 13.77 -4.10
CA THR A 57 18.24 14.61 -5.23
C THR A 57 17.83 13.98 -6.57
N PRO A 58 17.62 14.77 -7.63
CA PRO A 58 17.32 14.22 -8.96
C PRO A 58 18.39 13.26 -9.48
N ALA A 59 19.65 13.47 -9.12
CA ALA A 59 20.76 12.60 -9.50
C ALA A 59 20.65 11.21 -8.87
N GLU A 60 20.32 11.14 -7.58
CA GLU A 60 20.10 9.87 -6.86
C GLU A 60 18.86 9.13 -7.37
N LEU A 61 17.84 9.87 -7.77
CA LEU A 61 16.59 9.33 -8.30
C LEU A 61 16.67 8.92 -9.77
N GLY A 62 17.70 9.38 -10.50
CA GLY A 62 17.82 9.20 -11.96
C GLY A 62 16.79 10.01 -12.76
N GLY A 63 16.24 11.09 -12.19
CA GLY A 63 15.20 11.91 -12.81
C GLY A 63 14.41 12.74 -11.80
N ARG A 64 13.36 13.41 -12.28
CA ARG A 64 12.45 14.18 -11.40
C ARG A 64 11.59 13.23 -10.57
N LEU A 65 11.53 13.46 -9.25
CA LEU A 65 10.81 12.61 -8.31
C LEU A 65 9.37 12.23 -8.75
N PRO A 66 8.52 13.14 -9.25
CA PRO A 66 7.18 12.76 -9.70
C PRO A 66 7.17 11.73 -10.84
N HIS A 67 8.12 11.81 -11.78
CA HIS A 67 8.21 10.88 -12.90
C HIS A 67 8.68 9.51 -12.42
N VAL A 68 9.68 9.50 -11.54
CA VAL A 68 10.21 8.28 -10.93
C VAL A 68 9.15 7.58 -10.08
N LEU A 69 8.37 8.31 -9.29
CA LEU A 69 7.28 7.74 -8.50
C LEU A 69 6.15 7.18 -9.38
N ALA A 70 5.73 7.91 -10.42
CA ALA A 70 4.70 7.45 -11.35
C ALA A 70 5.10 6.13 -12.03
N ASP A 71 6.34 6.05 -12.53
CA ASP A 71 6.90 4.85 -13.15
C ASP A 71 7.01 3.68 -12.16
N ARG A 72 7.64 3.91 -11.00
CA ARG A 72 7.95 2.85 -10.02
C ARG A 72 6.73 2.32 -9.28
N LEU A 73 5.80 3.20 -8.93
CA LEU A 73 4.62 2.83 -8.15
C LEU A 73 3.42 2.52 -9.05
N ARG A 74 3.54 2.71 -10.37
CA ARG A 74 2.44 2.63 -11.34
C ARG A 74 1.24 3.47 -10.92
N ILE A 75 1.53 4.59 -10.24
CA ILE A 75 0.52 5.58 -9.90
C ILE A 75 0.41 6.47 -11.14
N THR A 76 -0.30 5.98 -12.16
CA THR A 76 -0.92 6.91 -13.11
C THR A 76 -1.92 7.68 -12.28
N GLY A 77 -1.74 9.01 -12.17
CA GLY A 77 -2.73 9.85 -11.54
C GLY A 77 -4.08 9.52 -12.16
N CYS A 78 -4.96 8.90 -11.38
CA CYS A 78 -6.32 8.62 -11.80
C CYS A 78 -7.01 9.97 -11.95
N ASN A 79 -6.87 10.56 -13.13
CA ASN A 79 -7.86 11.41 -13.73
C ASN A 79 -8.36 10.63 -14.96
N ALA A 80 -9.18 9.63 -14.70
CA ALA A 80 -10.11 9.11 -15.70
C ALA A 80 -11.47 9.82 -15.45
N PRO A 81 -12.15 10.26 -16.52
CA PRO A 81 -13.19 11.30 -16.51
C PRO A 81 -14.45 10.96 -15.71
#